data_AF-A0A6P7IV65-F1
#
_entry.id   AF-A0A6P7IV65-F1
#
_cell.length_a   1.000
_cell.length_b   1.000
_cell.length_c   1.000
_cell.angle_alpha   90.00
_cell.angle_beta   90.00
_cell.angle_gamma   90.00
#
_symmetry.space_group_name_H-M   'P 1'
#
loop_
_entity.id
_entity.type
_entity.pdbx_description
1 polymer ?
#
loop_
_entity_poly.entity_id
_entity_poly.type
_entity_poly.pdbx_seq_one_letter_code
_entity_poly.pdbx_strand_id
1 'polypeptide(L)'
;MSTADRLLDEIFSWIEQRESCAAKLRKLARELEELREKCNATECVGSSVAVAGAACLIGAGVLTLCTGGAAAPFLGVLGAAYTGVGATISVAAKITEHFISSDTMKDAQKVETKSDSIAKEIQRLFRKLKAEKKEVNHSADPDELDKHVMTEVMKAMARRMGLKDEINISYFIDDPYLNLGGGRGLGGLNPMFTAQMVALAGILSCFAFQLSGKKYKLLFAEGAEQLIKLISSNAFKTFLKGGAMVIGGAIGMGFALSEAIDNWKDLIKKNHVTEASQSLRDTADAIKKMTQTLREQLDSIKEALRELAEVKSIAENPQRSFSDQRELIKFVIKNCEDEVVRQWLRENSESKAFFNLIDIFNLVQKHIDEEDEEDHTNTVDITFVAHGAIENPMIPARCLLPLSSLKDVVLYSPWNCVLTADAAYGIATGKIMPWHRVFVCKARNSCRIPDEQHRPRNVPDGWNAMKKAEYQMIPNIVVAPLRIPKDGAWNRFEVLAGEHGQPGRNRIVIPFILPEGIKIVIPFFVVTLALSVVLIFSRFRATLHLAACLGKYNRNGRLDEASLNMQYSYAVDNTAMTCSYAMLRTPDGMLSGRLYRAFKDMFDRNTFQF
;
A
#
# COMPACT_ATOMS: atom_id res chain seq x y z
N MET A 1 -7.98 -12.88 19.41
CA MET A 1 -7.15 -11.70 19.08
C MET A 1 -5.80 -12.21 18.59
N SER A 2 -5.37 -11.83 17.38
CA SER A 2 -4.11 -12.32 16.80
C SER A 2 -2.89 -11.68 17.49
N THR A 3 -1.68 -12.23 17.27
CA THR A 3 -0.43 -11.64 17.77
C THR A 3 -0.26 -10.19 17.27
N ALA A 4 -0.62 -9.92 16.02
CA ALA A 4 -0.56 -8.59 15.42
C ALA A 4 -1.57 -7.61 16.06
N ASP A 5 -2.77 -8.06 16.40
CA ASP A 5 -3.73 -7.23 17.13
C ASP A 5 -3.17 -6.82 18.50
N ARG A 6 -2.62 -7.78 19.26
CA ARG A 6 -2.03 -7.48 20.56
C ARG A 6 -0.84 -6.53 20.45
N LEU A 7 -0.01 -6.70 19.41
CA LEU A 7 1.12 -5.81 19.13
C LEU A 7 0.66 -4.34 18.97
N LEU A 8 -0.44 -4.11 18.25
CA LEU A 8 -1.00 -2.76 18.08
C LEU A 8 -1.49 -2.16 19.40
N ASP A 9 -2.15 -2.94 20.26
CA ASP A 9 -2.61 -2.46 21.57
C ASP A 9 -1.45 -2.01 22.46
N GLU A 10 -0.38 -2.79 22.48
CA GLU A 10 0.81 -2.45 23.25
C GLU A 10 1.49 -1.19 22.68
N ILE A 11 1.53 -1.00 21.35
CA ILE A 11 2.05 0.22 20.71
C ILE A 11 1.23 1.45 21.14
N PHE A 12 -0.10 1.39 21.09
CA PHE A 12 -0.94 2.50 21.56
C PHE A 12 -0.77 2.76 23.06
N SER A 13 -0.70 1.70 23.87
CA SER A 13 -0.48 1.82 25.32
C SER A 13 0.88 2.45 25.63
N TRP A 14 1.92 2.10 24.87
CA TRP A 14 3.25 2.69 25.02
C TRP A 14 3.25 4.20 24.73
N ILE A 15 2.57 4.63 23.65
CA ILE A 15 2.40 6.05 23.30
C ILE A 15 1.75 6.82 24.46
N GLU A 16 0.67 6.29 25.03
CA GLU A 16 -0.03 6.91 26.17
C GLU A 16 0.85 7.00 27.43
N GLN A 17 1.64 5.95 27.73
CA GLN A 17 2.58 6.00 28.86
C GLN A 17 3.67 7.05 28.64
N ARG A 18 4.20 7.17 27.42
CA ARG A 18 5.22 8.18 27.09
C ARG A 18 4.65 9.60 27.16
N GLU A 19 3.42 9.83 26.73
CA GLU A 19 2.70 11.11 26.92
C GLU A 19 2.54 11.45 28.41
N SER A 20 2.17 10.47 29.24
CA SER A 20 2.09 10.63 30.70
C SER A 20 3.45 10.97 31.31
N CYS A 21 4.53 10.31 30.88
CA CYS A 21 5.89 10.61 31.31
C CYS A 21 6.27 12.06 30.99
N ALA A 22 6.03 12.51 29.74
CA ALA A 22 6.29 13.88 29.34
C ALA A 22 5.56 14.91 30.24
N ALA A 23 4.29 14.66 30.56
CA ALA A 23 3.53 15.53 31.46
C ALA A 23 4.14 15.60 32.87
N LYS A 24 4.62 14.47 33.40
CA LYS A 24 5.27 14.40 34.72
C LYS A 24 6.64 15.09 34.74
N LEU A 25 7.46 14.92 33.71
CA LEU A 25 8.74 15.63 33.58
C LEU A 25 8.56 17.15 33.53
N ARG A 26 7.53 17.62 32.80
CA ARG A 26 7.16 19.05 32.80
C ARG A 26 6.72 19.55 34.16
N LYS A 27 5.99 18.73 34.91
CA LYS A 27 5.56 19.05 36.29
C LYS A 27 6.77 19.14 37.22
N LEU A 28 7.72 18.20 37.13
CA LEU A 28 8.97 18.23 37.87
C LEU A 28 9.79 19.49 37.60
N ALA A 29 9.88 19.92 36.34
CA ALA A 29 10.57 21.16 36.00
C ALA A 29 9.98 22.37 36.73
N ARG A 30 8.64 22.47 36.80
CA ARG A 30 7.96 23.54 37.53
C ARG A 30 8.19 23.46 39.05
N GLU A 31 8.06 22.27 39.62
CA GLU A 31 8.32 22.05 41.05
C GLU A 31 9.76 22.44 41.43
N LEU A 32 10.72 22.16 40.55
CA LEU A 32 12.12 22.49 40.74
C LEU A 32 12.38 24.01 40.72
N GLU A 33 11.71 24.74 39.82
CA GLU A 33 11.77 26.20 39.75
C GLU A 33 11.13 26.88 40.95
N GLU A 34 9.91 26.45 41.34
CA GLU A 34 9.22 26.98 42.51
C GLU A 34 10.03 26.76 43.79
N LEU A 35 10.68 25.61 43.92
CA LEU A 35 11.53 25.31 45.07
C LEU A 35 12.77 26.20 45.10
N ARG A 36 13.40 26.43 43.94
CA ARG A 36 14.51 27.38 43.84
C ARG A 36 14.08 28.79 44.21
N GLU A 37 12.95 29.27 43.71
CA GLU A 37 12.41 30.59 44.04
C GLU A 37 12.16 30.73 45.54
N LYS A 38 11.55 29.72 46.18
CA LYS A 38 11.34 29.68 47.63
C LYS A 38 12.66 29.70 48.40
N CYS A 39 13.65 28.89 47.99
CA CYS A 39 14.96 28.87 48.61
C CYS A 39 15.67 30.22 48.50
N ASN A 40 15.64 30.85 47.32
CA ASN A 40 16.21 32.18 47.09
C ASN A 40 15.48 33.27 47.90
N ALA A 41 14.16 33.19 48.03
CA ALA A 41 13.37 34.11 48.86
C ALA A 41 13.69 33.98 50.36
N THR A 42 13.91 32.76 50.85
CA THR A 42 14.34 32.51 52.24
C THR A 42 15.78 32.94 52.50
N GLU A 43 16.65 32.90 51.48
CA GLU A 43 18.03 33.40 51.55
C GLU A 43 18.07 34.94 51.50
N CYS A 44 17.11 35.59 50.85
CA CYS A 44 16.98 37.05 50.81
C CYS A 44 16.60 37.70 52.17
N VAL A 45 16.21 36.91 53.17
CA VAL A 45 16.02 37.36 54.56
C VAL A 45 17.29 37.13 55.41
N GLY A 46 18.35 36.56 54.85
CA GLY A 46 19.63 36.32 55.51
C GLY A 46 20.84 36.55 54.61
N SER A 47 21.32 37.80 54.60
CA SER A 47 22.63 38.29 54.10
C SER A 47 22.82 38.55 52.60
N SER A 48 23.12 39.82 52.32
CA SER A 48 23.65 40.38 51.09
C SER A 48 25.12 40.03 50.86
N VAL A 49 25.49 39.20 49.88
CA VAL A 49 26.86 39.19 49.28
C VAL A 49 26.86 38.77 47.80
N ALA A 50 27.39 39.68 46.98
CA ALA A 50 28.02 39.56 45.65
C ALA A 50 27.41 38.66 44.55
N VAL A 51 26.67 39.31 43.65
CA VAL A 51 26.50 38.91 42.24
C VAL A 51 27.74 39.35 41.46
N ALA A 52 28.50 38.43 40.86
CA ALA A 52 29.30 38.69 39.65
C ALA A 52 29.87 37.40 39.04
N GLY A 53 29.53 37.13 37.77
CA GLY A 53 30.43 36.45 36.81
C GLY A 53 30.25 34.95 36.56
N ALA A 54 29.19 34.53 35.85
CA ALA A 54 29.14 33.20 35.23
C ALA A 54 28.31 33.14 33.92
N ALA A 55 28.44 34.16 33.05
CA ALA A 55 27.71 34.19 31.78
C ALA A 55 28.51 33.67 30.56
N CYS A 56 29.78 33.25 30.69
CA CYS A 56 30.63 32.96 29.51
C CYS A 56 31.26 31.56 29.40
N LEU A 57 30.89 30.57 30.22
CA LEU A 57 31.48 29.21 30.15
C LEU A 57 30.52 28.08 29.72
N ILE A 58 29.26 28.39 29.44
CA ILE A 58 28.23 27.35 29.15
C ILE A 58 28.15 27.00 27.65
N GLY A 59 28.99 27.61 26.79
CA GLY A 59 29.14 27.20 25.40
C GLY A 59 29.99 25.94 25.18
N ALA A 60 30.93 25.63 26.07
CA ALA A 60 31.90 24.54 25.86
C ALA A 60 31.58 23.26 26.67
N GLY A 61 31.00 23.38 27.86
CA GLY A 61 30.69 22.23 28.73
C GLY A 61 29.59 21.31 28.19
N VAL A 62 28.61 21.86 27.49
CA VAL A 62 27.53 21.09 26.83
C VAL A 62 28.05 20.33 25.60
N LEU A 63 29.10 20.81 24.95
CA LEU A 63 29.70 20.17 23.77
C LEU A 63 30.62 18.99 24.12
N THR A 64 31.36 19.06 25.22
CA THR A 64 32.25 17.97 25.65
C THR A 64 31.49 16.77 26.22
N LEU A 65 30.36 17.01 26.89
CA LEU A 65 29.49 15.93 27.40
C LEU A 65 28.67 15.24 26.29
N CYS A 66 28.41 15.91 25.16
CA CYS A 66 27.59 15.37 24.07
C CYS A 66 28.40 14.75 22.90
N THR A 67 29.71 14.54 23.07
CA THR A 67 30.60 13.98 22.04
C THR A 67 31.31 12.69 22.45
N GLY A 68 31.02 12.12 23.62
CA GLY A 68 31.64 10.87 24.05
C GLY A 68 33.17 10.91 24.09
N GLY A 69 33.78 12.06 24.45
CA GLY A 69 35.21 12.15 24.70
C GLY A 69 36.14 12.08 23.47
N ALA A 70 35.68 12.36 22.25
CA ALA A 70 36.52 12.25 21.05
C ALA A 70 37.34 13.51 20.67
N ALA A 71 37.26 14.61 21.41
CA ALA A 71 38.08 15.83 21.19
C ALA A 71 39.19 15.97 22.25
N ALA A 72 39.92 14.87 22.49
CA ALA A 72 40.86 14.75 23.60
C ALA A 72 42.26 15.38 23.42
N PRO A 73 42.61 16.20 22.39
CA PRO A 73 43.84 16.97 22.53
C PRO A 73 43.69 18.43 22.09
N PHE A 74 43.14 19.29 22.96
CA PHE A 74 43.55 20.71 23.10
C PHE A 74 43.04 21.33 24.42
N LEU A 75 43.26 20.65 25.56
CA LEU A 75 43.13 21.26 26.89
C LEU A 75 44.38 20.99 27.74
N GLY A 76 45.55 21.14 27.12
CA GLY A 76 46.76 21.47 27.84
C GLY A 76 46.78 22.97 28.06
N VAL A 77 46.87 23.39 29.33
CA VAL A 77 47.02 24.77 29.81
C VAL A 77 45.72 25.56 29.97
N LEU A 78 45.14 25.48 31.16
CA LEU A 78 44.75 26.66 31.96
C LEU A 78 44.48 26.19 33.41
N GLY A 79 45.56 26.05 34.16
CA GLY A 79 45.48 26.09 35.62
C GLY A 79 45.45 27.56 36.06
N ALA A 80 44.49 27.90 36.91
CA ALA A 80 44.66 28.69 38.14
C ALA A 80 43.32 29.31 38.60
N ALA A 81 43.16 29.30 39.92
CA ALA A 81 42.23 30.08 40.74
C ALA A 81 40.76 29.65 40.80
N TYR A 82 40.44 28.79 41.79
CA TYR A 82 39.43 29.13 42.79
C TYR A 82 39.81 28.48 44.13
N THR A 83 40.24 29.29 45.09
CA THR A 83 40.50 28.91 46.49
C THR A 83 39.58 29.72 47.41
N GLY A 84 38.89 29.04 48.34
CA GLY A 84 38.10 29.59 49.45
C GLY A 84 36.66 29.98 49.06
N VAL A 85 35.58 29.73 49.82
CA VAL A 85 35.36 29.42 51.25
C VAL A 85 33.96 28.77 51.40
N GLY A 86 33.79 27.89 52.39
CA GLY A 86 32.55 27.81 53.19
C GLY A 86 31.43 26.90 52.70
N ALA A 87 30.98 26.00 53.58
CA ALA A 87 29.88 25.07 53.34
C ALA A 87 28.54 25.78 53.06
N THR A 88 28.10 25.80 51.80
CA THR A 88 26.69 26.01 51.39
C THR A 88 26.01 24.66 51.13
N ILE A 89 26.15 23.72 52.06
CA ILE A 89 25.58 22.35 51.96
C ILE A 89 24.03 22.35 52.11
N SER A 90 23.38 23.45 52.50
CA SER A 90 21.98 23.39 52.93
C SER A 90 20.94 23.51 51.81
N VAL A 91 21.19 24.25 50.73
CA VAL A 91 20.15 24.53 49.70
C VAL A 91 20.15 23.48 48.59
N ALA A 92 21.29 23.21 47.95
CA ALA A 92 21.38 22.21 46.89
C ALA A 92 21.03 20.79 47.37
N ALA A 93 21.40 20.44 48.61
CA ALA A 93 21.02 19.16 49.21
C ALA A 93 19.51 19.06 49.44
N LYS A 94 18.85 20.11 49.95
CA LYS A 94 17.38 20.17 50.12
C LYS A 94 16.65 20.10 48.78
N ILE A 95 17.15 20.80 47.76
CA ILE A 95 16.57 20.74 46.41
C ILE A 95 16.73 19.35 45.81
N THR A 96 17.91 18.73 45.96
CA THR A 96 18.15 17.35 45.49
C THR A 96 17.26 16.35 46.22
N GLU A 97 17.16 16.45 47.54
CA GLU A 97 16.34 15.55 48.37
C GLU A 97 14.85 15.71 48.03
N HIS A 98 14.35 16.94 47.89
CA HIS A 98 12.98 17.19 47.45
C HIS A 98 12.73 16.67 46.03
N PHE A 99 13.65 16.89 45.10
CA PHE A 99 13.53 16.39 43.72
C PHE A 99 13.41 14.86 43.68
N ILE A 100 14.29 14.14 44.38
CA ILE A 100 14.30 12.67 44.43
C ILE A 100 13.09 12.12 45.19
N SER A 101 12.69 12.76 46.28
CA SER A 101 11.60 12.29 47.14
C SER A 101 10.21 12.72 46.65
N SER A 102 10.13 13.67 45.72
CA SER A 102 8.87 14.18 45.17
C SER A 102 8.00 13.05 44.65
N ASP A 103 6.71 13.12 44.94
CA ASP A 103 5.75 12.15 44.43
C ASP A 103 5.75 12.15 42.91
N THR A 104 5.95 13.32 42.28
CA THR A 104 6.04 13.45 40.81
C THR A 104 7.23 12.67 40.22
N MET A 105 8.39 12.62 40.89
CA MET A 105 9.55 11.85 40.42
C MET A 105 9.31 10.35 40.54
N LYS A 106 8.79 9.90 41.68
CA LYS A 106 8.40 8.49 41.88
C LYS A 106 7.38 8.06 40.82
N ASP A 107 6.43 8.95 40.54
CA ASP A 107 5.41 8.75 39.54
C ASP A 107 5.95 8.70 38.11
N ALA A 108 6.96 9.51 37.78
CA ALA A 108 7.64 9.50 36.48
C ALA A 108 8.42 8.18 36.31
N GLN A 109 9.16 7.75 37.33
CA GLN A 109 9.87 6.47 37.35
C GLN A 109 8.94 5.27 37.22
N LYS A 110 7.78 5.31 37.88
CA LYS A 110 6.75 4.25 37.78
C LYS A 110 6.20 4.16 36.35
N VAL A 111 5.89 5.31 35.73
CA VAL A 111 5.42 5.36 34.34
C VAL A 111 6.51 4.85 33.39
N GLU A 112 7.77 5.19 33.62
CA GLU A 112 8.88 4.70 32.81
C GLU A 112 9.03 3.18 32.92
N THR A 113 9.03 2.64 34.13
CA THR A 113 9.13 1.20 34.37
C THR A 113 8.00 0.45 33.65
N LYS A 114 6.78 1.00 33.69
CA LYS A 114 5.64 0.45 32.95
C LYS A 114 5.86 0.54 31.43
N SER A 115 6.32 1.69 30.93
CA SER A 115 6.63 1.92 29.52
C SER A 115 7.69 0.94 28.99
N ASP A 116 8.75 0.70 29.75
CA ASP A 116 9.81 -0.26 29.42
C ASP A 116 9.31 -1.70 29.40
N SER A 117 8.42 -2.06 30.33
CA SER A 117 7.76 -3.36 30.32
C SER A 117 6.90 -3.53 29.06
N ILE A 118 6.15 -2.51 28.66
CA ILE A 118 5.35 -2.53 27.43
C ILE A 118 6.27 -2.63 26.20
N ALA A 119 7.38 -1.88 26.15
CA ALA A 119 8.34 -1.94 25.05
C ALA A 119 8.97 -3.34 24.90
N LYS A 120 9.32 -4.00 26.01
CA LYS A 120 9.78 -5.39 26.00
C LYS A 120 8.71 -6.35 25.48
N GLU A 121 7.45 -6.12 25.85
CA GLU A 121 6.33 -6.92 25.37
C GLU A 121 6.08 -6.72 23.87
N ILE A 122 6.15 -5.48 23.37
CA ILE A 122 6.13 -5.15 21.94
C ILE A 122 7.22 -5.92 21.18
N GLN A 123 8.46 -5.93 21.69
CA GLN A 123 9.58 -6.69 21.12
C GLN A 123 9.31 -8.20 21.12
N ARG A 124 8.78 -8.73 22.21
CA ARG A 124 8.43 -10.14 22.34
C ARG A 124 7.34 -10.53 21.33
N LEU A 125 6.28 -9.74 21.22
CA LEU A 125 5.16 -9.97 20.30
C LEU A 125 5.61 -9.87 18.84
N PHE A 126 6.47 -8.92 18.50
CA PHE A 126 7.01 -8.81 17.15
C PHE A 126 7.87 -10.03 16.77
N ARG A 127 8.78 -10.48 17.67
CA ARG A 127 9.56 -11.71 17.45
C ARG A 127 8.66 -12.93 17.30
N LYS A 128 7.60 -13.02 18.11
CA LYS A 128 6.59 -14.08 18.02
C LYS A 128 5.89 -14.04 16.65
N LEU A 129 5.44 -12.87 16.21
CA LEU A 129 4.79 -12.70 14.90
C LEU A 129 5.73 -13.10 13.75
N LYS A 130 7.02 -12.72 13.82
CA LYS A 130 8.03 -13.11 12.84
C LYS A 130 8.28 -14.63 12.81
N ALA A 131 8.29 -15.29 13.98
CA ALA A 131 8.40 -16.74 14.07
C ALA A 131 7.16 -17.43 13.47
N GLU A 132 5.95 -17.00 13.85
CA GLU A 132 4.68 -17.51 13.32
C GLU A 132 4.64 -17.40 11.78
N LYS A 133 5.08 -16.28 11.20
CA LYS A 133 5.10 -16.11 9.74
C LYS A 133 6.20 -16.91 9.04
N LYS A 134 7.33 -17.16 9.72
CA LYS A 134 8.40 -18.03 9.20
C LYS A 134 7.99 -19.50 9.20
N GLU A 135 7.21 -19.93 10.18
CA GLU A 135 6.65 -21.29 10.23
C GLU A 135 5.65 -21.51 9.09
N VAL A 136 4.79 -20.53 8.82
CA VAL A 136 3.84 -20.63 7.69
C VAL A 136 4.56 -20.55 6.34
N ASN A 137 5.64 -19.78 6.25
CA ASN A 137 6.36 -19.55 4.99
C ASN A 137 7.82 -20.02 5.11
N HIS A 138 8.01 -21.33 5.28
CA HIS A 138 9.33 -21.93 5.53
C HIS A 138 10.41 -21.61 4.48
N SER A 139 10.01 -21.37 3.23
CA SER A 139 10.89 -21.03 2.12
C SER A 139 11.05 -19.53 1.86
N ALA A 140 10.35 -18.68 2.63
CA ALA A 140 10.38 -17.24 2.41
C ALA A 140 11.78 -16.68 2.69
N ASP A 141 12.28 -15.88 1.76
CA ASP A 141 13.52 -15.15 2.00
C ASP A 141 13.31 -14.06 3.08
N PRO A 142 14.39 -13.47 3.61
CA PRO A 142 14.28 -12.42 4.62
C PRO A 142 13.38 -11.22 4.28
N ASP A 143 13.35 -10.78 3.01
CA ASP A 143 12.51 -9.69 2.54
C ASP A 143 11.04 -10.14 2.45
N GLU A 144 10.78 -11.35 1.96
CA GLU A 144 9.44 -11.95 1.95
C GLU A 144 8.88 -12.15 3.36
N LEU A 145 9.71 -12.60 4.31
CA LEU A 145 9.28 -12.75 5.69
C LEU A 145 8.89 -11.40 6.33
N ASP A 146 9.72 -10.37 6.13
CA ASP A 146 9.45 -9.03 6.64
C ASP A 146 8.18 -8.44 5.99
N LYS A 147 7.94 -8.71 4.70
CA LYS A 147 6.68 -8.41 4.00
C LYS A 147 5.47 -9.01 4.69
N HIS A 148 5.52 -10.30 5.00
CA HIS A 148 4.41 -11.01 5.64
C HIS A 148 4.12 -10.43 7.02
N VAL A 149 5.15 -10.07 7.79
CA VAL A 149 4.96 -9.42 9.09
C VAL A 149 4.26 -8.07 8.96
N MET A 150 4.72 -7.20 8.04
CA MET A 150 4.09 -5.89 7.80
C MET A 150 2.63 -6.02 7.34
N THR A 151 2.38 -6.96 6.43
CA THR A 151 1.04 -7.28 5.90
C THR A 151 0.10 -7.62 7.06
N GLU A 152 0.55 -8.40 8.04
CA GLU A 152 -0.28 -8.84 9.17
C GLU A 152 -0.58 -7.73 10.16
N VAL A 153 0.38 -6.84 10.41
CA VAL A 153 0.14 -5.64 11.24
C VAL A 153 -0.91 -4.76 10.57
N MET A 154 -0.79 -4.53 9.25
CA MET A 154 -1.76 -3.76 8.50
C MET A 154 -3.14 -4.43 8.44
N LYS A 155 -3.20 -5.76 8.27
CA LYS A 155 -4.46 -6.53 8.36
C LYS A 155 -5.10 -6.41 9.74
N ALA A 156 -4.32 -6.43 10.81
CA ALA A 156 -4.82 -6.19 12.15
C ALA A 156 -5.40 -4.77 12.32
N MET A 157 -4.75 -3.74 11.74
CA MET A 157 -5.33 -2.39 11.70
C MET A 157 -6.62 -2.35 10.89
N ALA A 158 -6.66 -3.01 9.73
CA ALA A 158 -7.82 -3.07 8.85
C ALA A 158 -9.04 -3.73 9.53
N ARG A 159 -8.84 -4.87 10.20
CA ARG A 159 -9.89 -5.55 10.97
C ARG A 159 -10.52 -4.66 12.02
N ARG A 160 -9.72 -3.83 12.70
CA ARG A 160 -10.23 -2.86 13.68
C ARG A 160 -11.12 -1.79 13.05
N MET A 161 -10.95 -1.51 11.76
CA MET A 161 -11.77 -0.56 10.99
C MET A 161 -12.96 -1.22 10.29
N GLY A 162 -13.23 -2.52 10.53
CA GLY A 162 -14.35 -3.24 9.93
C GLY A 162 -14.05 -3.89 8.58
N LEU A 163 -12.80 -3.83 8.12
CA LEU A 163 -12.37 -4.53 6.90
C LEU A 163 -12.02 -5.99 7.24
N LYS A 164 -12.72 -6.94 6.61
CA LYS A 164 -12.39 -8.37 6.73
C LYS A 164 -10.98 -8.67 6.16
N ASP A 165 -10.43 -9.85 6.48
CA ASP A 165 -9.04 -10.29 6.16
C ASP A 165 -8.65 -10.31 4.66
N GLU A 166 -9.57 -9.92 3.78
CA GLU A 166 -9.51 -9.93 2.32
C GLU A 166 -8.67 -8.79 1.71
N ILE A 167 -8.26 -7.77 2.48
CA ILE A 167 -7.41 -6.73 1.89
C ILE A 167 -6.07 -7.32 1.49
N ASN A 168 -5.79 -7.21 0.20
CA ASN A 168 -4.49 -7.54 -0.33
C ASN A 168 -3.51 -6.39 -0.15
N ILE A 169 -2.88 -6.41 1.02
CA ILE A 169 -1.87 -5.42 1.35
C ILE A 169 -0.55 -5.73 0.62
N SER A 170 -0.39 -6.95 0.07
CA SER A 170 0.78 -7.33 -0.72
C SER A 170 0.93 -6.48 -1.98
N TYR A 171 -0.20 -6.03 -2.55
CA TYR A 171 -0.25 -5.12 -3.68
C TYR A 171 0.54 -3.83 -3.43
N PHE A 172 0.47 -3.28 -2.22
CA PHE A 172 1.18 -2.05 -1.84
C PHE A 172 2.69 -2.26 -1.61
N ILE A 173 3.13 -3.52 -1.56
CA ILE A 173 4.47 -3.88 -1.11
C ILE A 173 5.33 -4.46 -2.25
N ASP A 174 4.67 -5.09 -3.25
CA ASP A 174 5.29 -5.81 -4.36
C ASP A 174 5.79 -4.95 -5.52
N ASP A 175 5.78 -3.63 -5.40
CA ASP A 175 6.35 -2.81 -6.47
C ASP A 175 7.89 -3.00 -6.55
N PRO A 176 8.43 -3.48 -7.70
CA PRO A 176 9.87 -3.57 -7.93
C PRO A 176 10.59 -2.19 -7.95
N TYR A 177 9.84 -1.08 -8.00
CA TYR A 177 10.38 0.27 -8.10
C TYR A 177 10.64 0.98 -6.76
N LEU A 178 10.79 0.26 -5.64
CA LEU A 178 11.50 0.80 -4.46
C LEU A 178 13.02 0.94 -4.70
N ASN A 179 13.44 1.22 -5.94
CA ASN A 179 14.76 1.77 -6.26
C ASN A 179 14.76 3.26 -5.90
N LEU A 180 14.83 3.54 -4.60
CA LEU A 180 15.00 4.88 -4.01
C LEU A 180 16.45 5.39 -4.15
N GLY A 181 17.11 5.04 -5.26
CA GLY A 181 18.43 5.52 -5.64
C GLY A 181 18.33 6.65 -6.65
N GLY A 182 18.27 7.88 -6.15
CA GLY A 182 18.67 9.11 -6.87
C GLY A 182 18.06 9.39 -8.25
N GLY A 183 17.07 10.30 -8.29
CA GLY A 183 16.81 11.16 -9.45
C GLY A 183 15.73 10.69 -10.44
N ARG A 184 14.69 11.52 -10.56
CA ARG A 184 13.63 11.54 -11.59
C ARG A 184 12.63 10.35 -11.61
N GLY A 185 11.42 10.63 -11.13
CA GLY A 185 10.17 9.97 -11.55
C GLY A 185 9.71 8.79 -10.69
N LEU A 186 9.03 9.08 -9.57
CA LEU A 186 8.16 8.13 -8.85
C LEU A 186 6.87 7.93 -9.66
N GLY A 187 6.86 7.00 -10.61
CA GLY A 187 5.75 6.80 -11.57
C GLY A 187 5.00 5.47 -11.48
N GLY A 188 4.93 4.84 -10.31
CA GLY A 188 4.22 3.55 -10.17
C GLY A 188 3.63 3.21 -8.80
N LEU A 189 3.76 4.11 -7.83
CA LEU A 189 3.25 3.88 -6.49
C LEU A 189 1.89 4.56 -6.33
N ASN A 190 0.90 3.85 -5.77
CA ASN A 190 -0.24 4.53 -5.20
C ASN A 190 0.31 5.42 -4.05
N PRO A 191 0.28 6.76 -4.20
CA PRO A 191 0.90 7.68 -3.26
C PRO A 191 0.23 7.63 -1.89
N MET A 192 -1.04 7.15 -1.88
CA MET A 192 -1.76 6.53 -0.78
C MET A 192 -0.83 5.74 0.14
N PHE A 193 -0.78 4.44 -0.15
CA PHE A 193 -0.27 3.43 0.75
C PHE A 193 1.26 3.42 0.90
N THR A 194 2.01 4.01 -0.03
CA THR A 194 3.46 4.13 0.14
C THR A 194 3.81 4.99 1.34
N ALA A 195 3.15 6.15 1.48
CA ALA A 195 3.38 7.03 2.62
C ALA A 195 2.99 6.34 3.93
N GLN A 196 1.86 5.61 3.94
CA GLN A 196 1.42 4.83 5.09
C GLN A 196 2.37 3.68 5.45
N MET A 197 2.94 3.00 4.46
CA MET A 197 3.89 1.91 4.69
C MET A 197 5.24 2.43 5.22
N VAL A 198 5.72 3.56 4.69
CA VAL A 198 6.92 4.24 5.22
C VAL A 198 6.66 4.74 6.65
N ALA A 199 5.45 5.27 6.92
CA ALA A 199 5.04 5.66 8.26
C ALA A 199 5.01 4.47 9.22
N LEU A 200 4.38 3.35 8.83
CA LEU A 200 4.36 2.13 9.63
C LEU A 200 5.77 1.59 9.86
N ALA A 201 6.60 1.55 8.82
CA ALA A 201 8.01 1.17 8.93
C ALA A 201 8.78 2.09 9.90
N GLY A 202 8.53 3.40 9.86
CA GLY A 202 9.04 4.37 10.82
C GLY A 202 8.62 4.06 12.25
N ILE A 203 7.33 3.83 12.49
CA ILE A 203 6.79 3.44 13.81
C ILE A 203 7.41 2.14 14.30
N LEU A 204 7.57 1.15 13.44
CA LEU A 204 8.15 -0.14 13.78
C LEU A 204 9.65 -0.02 14.06
N SER A 205 10.35 0.87 13.34
CA SER A 205 11.77 1.16 13.57
C SER A 205 12.05 1.72 14.97
N CYS A 206 11.08 2.46 15.55
CA CYS A 206 11.14 2.98 16.92
C CYS A 206 11.42 1.92 17.97
N PHE A 207 10.94 0.69 17.74
CA PHE A 207 11.05 -0.41 18.69
C PHE A 207 12.28 -1.30 18.40
N ALA A 208 13.22 -0.81 17.57
CA ALA A 208 14.42 -1.50 17.09
C ALA A 208 14.16 -2.90 16.54
N PHE A 209 13.08 -3.01 15.75
CA PHE A 209 12.82 -4.24 15.04
C PHE A 209 13.92 -4.49 14.00
N GLN A 210 14.64 -5.59 14.21
CA GLN A 210 15.66 -6.07 13.28
C GLN A 210 14.98 -6.81 12.15
N LEU A 211 14.90 -6.13 11.01
CA LEU A 211 14.55 -6.75 9.75
C LEU A 211 15.76 -7.42 9.15
N SER A 212 15.49 -8.50 8.43
CA SER A 212 16.50 -9.36 7.83
C SER A 212 16.64 -9.11 6.32
N GLY A 213 15.62 -8.52 5.69
CA GLY A 213 15.60 -8.18 4.27
C GLY A 213 16.29 -6.86 3.90
N LYS A 214 16.87 -6.78 2.69
CA LYS A 214 17.58 -5.59 2.21
C LYS A 214 16.61 -4.46 1.80
N LYS A 215 15.47 -4.80 1.18
CA LYS A 215 14.47 -3.84 0.67
C LYS A 215 13.80 -3.10 1.83
N TYR A 216 13.41 -3.82 2.87
CA TYR A 216 12.72 -3.22 4.02
C TYR A 216 13.65 -2.50 4.98
N LYS A 217 14.93 -2.88 5.03
CA LYS A 217 15.94 -2.09 5.75
C LYS A 217 15.99 -0.64 5.24
N LEU A 218 15.81 -0.44 3.93
CA LEU A 218 15.75 0.89 3.32
C LEU A 218 14.44 1.63 3.66
N LEU A 219 13.29 0.95 3.59
CA LEU A 219 12.00 1.54 4.03
C LEU A 219 12.03 1.96 5.50
N PHE A 220 12.65 1.17 6.37
CA PHE A 220 12.82 1.50 7.78
C PHE A 220 13.82 2.65 7.98
N ALA A 221 14.89 2.71 7.19
CA ALA A 221 15.82 3.82 7.22
C ALA A 221 15.14 5.14 6.80
N GLU A 222 14.36 5.11 5.73
CA GLU A 222 13.57 6.26 5.25
C GLU A 222 12.49 6.65 6.26
N GLY A 223 11.73 5.67 6.78
CA GLY A 223 10.72 5.91 7.81
C GLY A 223 11.32 6.48 9.10
N ALA A 224 12.48 5.97 9.52
CA ALA A 224 13.25 6.51 10.64
C ALA A 224 13.79 7.91 10.33
N GLU A 225 14.29 8.15 9.13
CA GLU A 225 14.79 9.47 8.71
C GLU A 225 13.67 10.51 8.68
N GLN A 226 12.50 10.17 8.14
CA GLN A 226 11.32 11.04 8.14
C GLN A 226 10.86 11.34 9.56
N LEU A 227 10.79 10.31 10.41
CA LEU A 227 10.47 10.48 11.82
C LEU A 227 11.50 11.36 12.53
N ILE A 228 12.80 11.16 12.28
CA ILE A 228 13.89 11.99 12.82
C ILE A 228 13.76 13.43 12.32
N LYS A 229 13.52 13.66 11.03
CA LYS A 229 13.31 15.01 10.47
C LYS A 229 12.16 15.72 11.16
N LEU A 230 11.02 15.04 11.31
CA LEU A 230 9.83 15.56 11.98
C LEU A 230 10.11 15.89 13.44
N ILE A 231 10.85 15.04 14.16
CA ILE A 231 11.13 15.26 15.59
C ILE A 231 12.29 16.23 15.81
N SER A 232 13.22 16.39 14.85
CA SER A 232 14.49 17.12 15.01
C SER A 232 14.35 18.60 15.41
N SER A 233 14.27 18.85 16.72
CA SER A 233 14.77 20.06 17.35
C SER A 233 16.24 19.85 17.74
N ASN A 234 17.01 20.92 17.92
CA ASN A 234 18.39 20.85 18.40
C ASN A 234 18.48 20.13 19.77
N ALA A 235 17.43 20.21 20.59
CA ALA A 235 17.32 19.49 21.86
C ALA A 235 17.23 17.97 21.68
N PHE A 236 16.45 17.48 20.70
CA PHE A 236 16.31 16.04 20.46
C PHE A 236 17.59 15.42 19.89
N LYS A 237 18.32 16.12 19.01
CA LYS A 237 19.62 15.64 18.49
C LYS A 237 20.67 15.47 19.60
N THR A 238 20.68 16.36 20.58
CA THR A 238 21.58 16.30 21.74
C THR A 238 21.15 15.19 22.70
N PHE A 239 19.84 15.03 22.93
CA PHE A 239 19.27 13.96 23.73
C PHE A 239 19.55 12.56 23.14
N LEU A 240 19.45 12.41 21.81
CA LEU A 240 19.78 11.18 21.08
C LEU A 240 21.28 10.82 21.07
N LYS A 241 22.16 11.81 21.28
CA LYS A 241 23.61 11.58 21.42
C LYS A 241 24.02 11.19 22.83
N GLY A 242 23.22 11.57 23.83
CA GLY A 242 23.49 11.30 25.26
C GLY A 242 22.94 9.97 25.77
N GLY A 243 21.80 9.50 25.26
CA GLY A 243 21.29 8.16 25.49
C GLY A 243 21.46 7.32 24.23
N ALA A 244 22.12 6.16 24.33
CA ALA A 244 22.60 5.32 23.24
C ALA A 244 21.52 4.85 22.23
N MET A 245 21.01 5.75 21.40
CA MET A 245 20.28 5.43 20.18
C MET A 245 21.28 5.43 19.03
N VAL A 246 22.19 4.44 19.02
CA VAL A 246 23.02 4.19 17.85
C VAL A 246 22.11 3.57 16.80
N ILE A 247 21.71 4.42 15.86
CA ILE A 247 21.11 4.10 14.57
C ILE A 247 21.95 2.97 13.96
N GLY A 248 21.54 1.71 14.17
CA GLY A 248 22.23 0.53 13.65
C GLY A 248 22.31 -0.71 14.55
N GLY A 249 22.03 -0.66 15.86
CA GLY A 249 22.28 -1.82 16.73
C GLY A 249 21.41 -1.95 17.99
N ALA A 250 20.42 -2.86 17.91
CA ALA A 250 19.84 -3.67 18.99
C ALA A 250 19.19 -3.07 20.25
N ILE A 251 19.07 -1.75 20.45
CA ILE A 251 18.27 -1.21 21.58
C ILE A 251 17.33 -0.10 21.09
N GLY A 252 16.04 -0.45 20.98
CA GLY A 252 14.96 0.46 20.63
C GLY A 252 14.50 1.25 21.84
N MET A 253 14.02 2.46 21.59
CA MET A 253 13.58 3.50 22.52
C MET A 253 13.15 3.04 23.93
N GLY A 254 14.13 2.81 24.79
CA GLY A 254 14.09 3.37 26.13
C GLY A 254 14.73 4.75 26.03
N PHE A 255 13.98 5.81 26.30
CA PHE A 255 14.66 6.98 26.86
C PHE A 255 15.43 6.40 28.03
N ALA A 256 16.75 6.54 28.09
CA ALA A 256 17.46 6.15 29.29
C ALA A 256 17.11 7.19 30.37
N LEU A 257 15.84 7.22 30.77
CA LEU A 257 15.31 8.20 31.70
C LEU A 257 16.04 8.07 33.02
N SER A 258 16.50 6.87 33.37
CA SER A 258 17.45 6.64 34.45
C SER A 258 18.74 7.46 34.31
N GLU A 259 19.38 7.43 33.14
CA GLU A 259 20.60 8.22 32.87
C GLU A 259 20.30 9.72 32.86
N ALA A 260 19.18 10.12 32.27
CA ALA A 260 18.73 11.52 32.28
C ALA A 260 18.44 12.01 33.71
N ILE A 261 17.79 11.17 34.54
CA ILE A 261 17.53 11.44 35.95
C ILE A 261 18.84 11.62 36.72
N ASP A 262 19.83 10.77 36.49
CA ASP A 262 21.12 10.89 37.17
C ASP A 262 21.89 12.14 36.74
N ASN A 263 21.77 12.54 35.46
CA ASN A 263 22.30 13.81 34.98
C ASN A 263 21.59 15.02 35.62
N TRP A 264 20.25 15.01 35.72
CA TRP A 264 19.52 16.07 36.42
C TRP A 264 19.90 16.14 37.91
N LYS A 265 20.09 14.99 38.57
CA LYS A 265 20.60 14.96 39.95
C LYS A 265 21.99 15.60 40.05
N ASP A 266 22.89 15.31 39.12
CA ASP A 266 24.24 15.89 39.10
C ASP A 266 24.21 17.42 38.88
N LEU A 267 23.39 17.88 37.93
CA LEU A 267 23.17 19.31 37.71
C LEU A 267 22.64 20.01 38.97
N ILE A 268 21.63 19.44 39.63
CA ILE A 268 21.06 20.01 40.87
C ILE A 268 22.12 20.02 41.99
N LYS A 269 22.91 18.95 42.15
CA LYS A 269 24.00 18.88 43.14
C LYS A 269 25.08 19.95 42.91
N LYS A 270 25.35 20.28 41.64
CA LYS A 270 26.27 21.34 41.22
C LYS A 270 25.63 22.73 41.19
N ASN A 271 24.43 22.89 41.75
CA ASN A 271 23.65 24.13 41.81
C ASN A 271 23.19 24.69 40.45
N HIS A 272 23.14 23.84 39.42
CA HIS A 272 22.64 24.13 38.06
C HIS A 272 21.15 23.80 37.92
N VAL A 273 20.33 24.35 38.81
CA VAL A 273 18.91 24.02 38.94
C VAL A 273 18.08 24.52 37.74
N THR A 274 18.44 25.67 37.14
CA THR A 274 17.77 26.16 35.92
C THR A 274 18.04 25.23 34.75
N GLU A 275 19.28 24.77 34.62
CA GLU A 275 19.73 23.88 33.56
C GLU A 275 19.06 22.51 33.69
N ALA A 276 18.92 22.00 34.92
CA ALA A 276 18.16 20.78 35.19
C ALA A 276 16.67 20.93 34.84
N SER A 277 16.03 22.04 35.24
CA SER A 277 14.62 22.34 34.89
C SER A 277 14.43 22.45 33.37
N GLN A 278 15.32 23.18 32.69
CA GLN A 278 15.27 23.35 31.25
C GLN A 278 15.46 22.01 30.54
N SER A 279 16.41 21.19 30.99
CA SER A 279 16.62 19.85 30.43
C SER A 279 15.42 18.92 30.61
N LEU A 280 14.73 18.98 31.76
CA LEU A 280 13.46 18.28 31.99
C LEU A 280 12.37 18.71 31.00
N ARG A 281 12.23 20.03 30.76
CA ARG A 281 11.26 20.57 29.79
C ARG A 281 11.59 20.15 28.37
N ASP A 282 12.85 20.28 27.97
CA ASP A 282 13.32 19.91 26.64
C ASP A 282 13.07 18.42 26.38
N THR A 283 13.31 17.57 27.37
CA THR A 283 13.04 16.12 27.29
C THR A 283 11.54 15.83 27.21
N ALA A 284 10.73 16.48 28.04
CA ALA A 284 9.27 16.37 28.00
C ALA A 284 8.70 16.80 26.63
N ASP A 285 9.21 17.90 26.08
CA ASP A 285 8.82 18.40 24.76
C ASP A 285 9.21 17.46 23.63
N ALA A 286 10.40 16.89 23.71
CA ALA A 286 10.84 15.92 22.73
C ALA A 286 10.02 14.63 22.76
N ILE A 287 9.74 14.08 23.95
CA ILE A 287 8.86 12.91 24.10
C ILE A 287 7.48 13.22 23.54
N LYS A 288 6.89 14.35 23.92
CA LYS A 288 5.55 14.76 23.46
C LYS A 288 5.49 14.90 21.94
N LYS A 289 6.51 15.52 21.33
CA LYS A 289 6.59 15.71 19.89
C LYS A 289 6.69 14.36 19.16
N MET A 290 7.53 13.45 19.65
CA MET A 290 7.67 12.10 19.11
C MET A 290 6.37 11.31 19.21
N THR A 291 5.72 11.26 20.39
CA THR A 291 4.47 10.52 20.57
C THR A 291 3.35 11.09 19.71
N GLN A 292 3.28 12.42 19.57
CA GLN A 292 2.35 13.09 18.68
C GLN A 292 2.58 12.68 17.22
N THR A 293 3.81 12.70 16.73
CA THR A 293 4.12 12.28 15.35
C THR A 293 3.78 10.81 15.11
N LEU A 294 4.08 9.90 16.05
CA LEU A 294 3.72 8.49 15.93
C LEU A 294 2.19 8.29 15.89
N ARG A 295 1.46 9.04 16.71
CA ARG A 295 -0.01 9.03 16.74
C ARG A 295 -0.58 9.55 15.42
N GLU A 296 -0.09 10.67 14.91
CA GLU A 296 -0.49 11.24 13.61
C GLU A 296 -0.24 10.25 12.45
N GLN A 297 0.89 9.55 12.46
CA GLN A 297 1.20 8.50 11.48
C GLN A 297 0.24 7.31 11.58
N LEU A 298 -0.04 6.81 12.78
CA LEU A 298 -1.00 5.72 13.00
C LEU A 298 -2.42 6.12 12.60
N ASP A 299 -2.82 7.36 12.90
CA ASP A 299 -4.14 7.87 12.55
C ASP A 299 -4.28 8.08 11.04
N SER A 300 -3.23 8.55 10.35
CA SER A 300 -3.20 8.59 8.88
C SER A 300 -3.43 7.21 8.24
N ILE A 301 -2.82 6.15 8.80
CA ILE A 301 -3.06 4.77 8.37
C ILE A 301 -4.52 4.35 8.64
N LYS A 302 -5.07 4.68 9.81
CA LYS A 302 -6.47 4.37 10.13
C LYS A 302 -7.45 5.07 9.20
N GLU A 303 -7.22 6.34 8.88
CA GLU A 303 -8.09 7.10 7.96
C GLU A 303 -8.05 6.50 6.55
N ALA A 304 -6.86 6.12 6.06
CA ALA A 304 -6.74 5.43 4.78
C ALA A 304 -7.50 4.09 4.75
N LEU A 305 -7.42 3.32 5.83
CA LEU A 305 -8.18 2.07 5.98
C LEU A 305 -9.69 2.32 6.14
N ARG A 306 -10.10 3.38 6.82
CA ARG A 306 -11.52 3.75 6.94
C ARG A 306 -12.11 4.11 5.58
N GLU A 307 -11.39 4.89 4.78
CA GLU A 307 -11.80 5.23 3.41
C GLU A 307 -11.97 3.96 2.55
N LEU A 308 -11.06 2.98 2.66
CA LEU A 308 -11.23 1.69 2.01
C LEU A 308 -12.45 0.91 2.51
N ALA A 309 -12.73 0.95 3.82
CA ALA A 309 -13.91 0.32 4.41
C ALA A 309 -15.21 0.93 3.89
N GLU A 310 -15.25 2.26 3.78
CA GLU A 310 -16.37 3.00 3.22
C GLU A 310 -16.58 2.66 1.74
N VAL A 311 -15.51 2.63 0.94
CA VAL A 311 -15.56 2.25 -0.48
C VAL A 311 -16.07 0.82 -0.65
N LYS A 312 -15.59 -0.13 0.16
CA LYS A 312 -16.06 -1.52 0.13
C LYS A 312 -17.53 -1.61 0.48
N SER A 313 -17.96 -0.95 1.57
CA SER A 313 -19.36 -0.88 2.00
C SER A 313 -20.27 -0.29 0.93
N ILE A 314 -19.83 0.78 0.26
CA ILE A 314 -20.53 1.41 -0.88
C ILE A 314 -20.69 0.41 -2.03
N ALA A 315 -19.61 -0.30 -2.38
CA ALA A 315 -19.61 -1.21 -3.51
C ALA A 315 -20.50 -2.45 -3.27
N GLU A 316 -20.55 -2.93 -2.02
CA GLU A 316 -21.36 -4.06 -1.60
C GLU A 316 -22.84 -3.71 -1.33
N ASN A 317 -23.19 -2.41 -1.19
CA ASN A 317 -24.56 -2.00 -0.88
C ASN A 317 -25.52 -2.17 -2.08
N PRO A 318 -26.55 -3.05 -1.98
CA PRO A 318 -27.52 -3.24 -3.05
C PRO A 318 -28.49 -2.05 -3.22
N GLN A 319 -28.71 -1.24 -2.18
CA GLN A 319 -29.61 -0.08 -2.16
C GLN A 319 -28.82 1.24 -2.20
N ARG A 320 -27.99 1.36 -3.24
CA ARG A 320 -27.04 2.46 -3.39
C ARG A 320 -27.66 3.77 -3.84
N SER A 321 -27.08 4.87 -3.38
CA SER A 321 -27.44 6.22 -3.78
C SER A 321 -26.54 6.79 -4.89
N PHE A 322 -26.99 7.83 -5.57
CA PHE A 322 -26.13 8.65 -6.44
C PHE A 322 -24.94 9.27 -5.68
N SER A 323 -25.04 9.41 -4.36
CA SER A 323 -23.94 9.90 -3.52
C SER A 323 -22.86 8.83 -3.39
N ASP A 324 -23.24 7.58 -3.19
CA ASP A 324 -22.33 6.45 -2.99
C ASP A 324 -21.43 6.27 -4.22
N GLN A 325 -22.02 6.34 -5.42
CA GLN A 325 -21.26 6.32 -6.68
C GLN A 325 -20.29 7.48 -6.79
N ARG A 326 -20.67 8.70 -6.35
CA ARG A 326 -19.77 9.85 -6.37
C ARG A 326 -18.59 9.65 -5.42
N GLU A 327 -18.80 9.06 -4.26
CA GLU A 327 -17.71 8.71 -3.35
C GLU A 327 -16.77 7.65 -3.92
N LEU A 328 -17.31 6.61 -4.56
CA LEU A 328 -16.48 5.61 -5.27
C LEU A 328 -15.62 6.24 -6.37
N ILE A 329 -16.19 7.15 -7.17
CA ILE A 329 -15.45 7.83 -8.24
C ILE A 329 -14.41 8.80 -7.64
N LYS A 330 -14.74 9.54 -6.57
CA LYS A 330 -13.78 10.39 -5.87
C LYS A 330 -12.59 9.58 -5.35
N PHE A 331 -12.86 8.41 -4.77
CA PHE A 331 -11.82 7.49 -4.33
C PHE A 331 -10.91 7.08 -5.50
N VAL A 332 -11.49 6.68 -6.63
CA VAL A 332 -10.72 6.32 -7.83
C VAL A 332 -9.88 7.50 -8.33
N ILE A 333 -10.45 8.69 -8.45
CA ILE A 333 -9.75 9.90 -8.89
C ILE A 333 -8.57 10.21 -7.97
N LYS A 334 -8.78 10.12 -6.66
CA LYS A 334 -7.74 10.35 -5.64
C LYS A 334 -6.59 9.35 -5.75
N ASN A 335 -6.91 8.09 -6.07
CA ASN A 335 -5.95 6.99 -6.15
C ASN A 335 -5.39 6.73 -7.56
N CYS A 336 -5.87 7.44 -8.57
CA CYS A 336 -5.35 7.36 -9.94
C CYS A 336 -4.03 8.14 -10.03
N GLU A 337 -2.94 7.47 -10.40
CA GLU A 337 -1.59 8.07 -10.47
C GLU A 337 -1.37 8.94 -11.72
N ASP A 338 -2.02 8.59 -12.82
CA ASP A 338 -1.88 9.25 -14.11
C ASP A 338 -2.76 10.51 -14.16
N GLU A 339 -2.15 11.70 -14.22
CA GLU A 339 -2.90 12.96 -14.19
C GLU A 339 -3.82 13.14 -15.42
N VAL A 340 -3.46 12.56 -16.58
CA VAL A 340 -4.32 12.61 -17.77
C VAL A 340 -5.57 11.78 -17.54
N VAL A 341 -5.42 10.57 -16.99
CA VAL A 341 -6.56 9.71 -16.65
C VAL A 341 -7.38 10.33 -15.51
N ARG A 342 -6.73 10.90 -14.50
CA ARG A 342 -7.38 11.60 -13.38
C ARG A 342 -8.24 12.76 -13.88
N GLN A 343 -7.71 13.57 -14.78
CA GLN A 343 -8.45 14.68 -15.39
C GLN A 343 -9.62 14.17 -16.23
N TRP A 344 -9.40 13.14 -17.05
CA TRP A 344 -10.44 12.50 -17.84
C TRP A 344 -11.57 11.95 -16.96
N LEU A 345 -11.24 11.29 -15.84
CA LEU A 345 -12.24 10.80 -14.88
C LEU A 345 -13.06 11.93 -14.25
N ARG A 346 -12.43 13.07 -13.90
CA ARG A 346 -13.15 14.25 -13.39
C ARG A 346 -14.19 14.74 -14.40
N GLU A 347 -13.78 14.90 -15.65
CA GLU A 347 -14.61 15.41 -16.74
C GLU A 347 -15.77 14.46 -17.10
N ASN A 348 -15.59 13.15 -16.91
CA ASN A 348 -16.56 12.13 -17.32
C ASN A 348 -17.34 11.50 -16.17
N SER A 349 -17.02 11.84 -14.92
CA SER A 349 -17.58 11.24 -13.69
C SER A 349 -19.09 11.32 -13.57
N GLU A 350 -19.72 12.36 -14.12
CA GLU A 350 -21.17 12.55 -14.10
C GLU A 350 -21.90 11.84 -15.26
N SER A 351 -21.15 11.17 -16.14
CA SER A 351 -21.75 10.48 -17.28
C SER A 351 -22.57 9.27 -16.85
N LYS A 352 -23.60 8.95 -17.63
CA LYS A 352 -24.47 7.80 -17.35
C LYS A 352 -23.72 6.46 -17.36
N ALA A 353 -22.56 6.39 -17.99
CA ALA A 353 -21.73 5.19 -18.05
C ALA A 353 -21.33 4.70 -16.66
N PHE A 354 -21.03 5.62 -15.73
CA PHE A 354 -20.59 5.26 -14.38
C PHE A 354 -21.71 4.69 -13.50
N PHE A 355 -22.99 4.84 -13.86
CA PHE A 355 -24.10 4.21 -13.10
C PHE A 355 -24.01 2.69 -13.09
N ASN A 356 -23.38 2.12 -14.13
CA ASN A 356 -23.17 0.68 -14.25
C ASN A 356 -21.92 0.20 -13.50
N LEU A 357 -21.10 1.11 -12.94
CA LEU A 357 -19.83 0.75 -12.31
C LEU A 357 -20.03 -0.26 -11.18
N ILE A 358 -21.05 -0.06 -10.34
CA ILE A 358 -21.32 -0.93 -9.18
C ILE A 358 -21.92 -2.27 -9.61
N ASP A 359 -22.78 -2.30 -10.64
CA ASP A 359 -23.31 -3.56 -11.16
C ASP A 359 -22.20 -4.42 -11.76
N ILE A 360 -21.26 -3.78 -12.46
CA ILE A 360 -20.08 -4.46 -13.01
C ILE A 360 -19.08 -4.82 -11.92
N PHE A 361 -18.91 -3.98 -10.88
CA PHE A 361 -18.14 -4.34 -9.70
C PHE A 361 -18.65 -5.63 -9.09
N ASN A 362 -19.96 -5.74 -8.83
CA ASN A 362 -20.56 -6.94 -8.24
C ASN A 362 -20.42 -8.17 -9.15
N LEU A 363 -20.61 -8.01 -10.45
CA LEU A 363 -20.38 -9.08 -11.43
C LEU A 363 -18.95 -9.60 -11.37
N VAL A 364 -17.97 -8.69 -11.37
CA VAL A 364 -16.55 -9.03 -11.37
C VAL A 364 -16.15 -9.60 -10.01
N GLN A 365 -16.55 -8.97 -8.91
CA GLN A 365 -16.29 -9.41 -7.53
C GLN A 365 -16.73 -10.85 -7.32
N LYS A 366 -17.96 -11.19 -7.74
CA LYS A 366 -18.47 -12.56 -7.63
C LYS A 366 -17.53 -13.60 -8.26
N HIS A 367 -17.05 -13.36 -9.48
CA HIS A 367 -16.15 -14.30 -10.15
C HIS A 367 -14.76 -14.30 -9.53
N ILE A 368 -14.31 -13.18 -8.98
CA ILE A 368 -13.03 -13.11 -8.28
C ILE A 368 -13.08 -13.86 -6.95
N ASP A 369 -14.17 -13.75 -6.19
CA ASP A 369 -14.36 -14.45 -4.92
C ASP A 369 -14.45 -15.96 -5.10
N GLU A 370 -15.16 -16.42 -6.13
CA GLU A 370 -15.25 -17.85 -6.50
C GLU A 370 -13.86 -18.46 -6.77
N GLU A 371 -12.96 -17.69 -7.39
CA GLU A 371 -11.60 -18.12 -7.74
C GLU A 371 -10.59 -17.87 -6.59
N ASP A 372 -10.94 -17.01 -5.62
CA ASP A 372 -10.06 -16.72 -4.48
C ASP A 372 -9.88 -17.95 -3.58
N GLU A 373 -10.89 -18.82 -3.53
CA GLU A 373 -10.89 -20.10 -2.83
C GLU A 373 -10.00 -21.16 -3.51
N GLU A 374 -9.64 -20.98 -4.78
CA GLU A 374 -8.81 -21.91 -5.52
C GLU A 374 -7.30 -21.75 -5.24
N ASP A 375 -6.51 -22.78 -5.55
CA ASP A 375 -5.05 -22.73 -5.46
C ASP A 375 -4.46 -21.93 -6.64
N HIS A 376 -4.66 -20.62 -6.64
CA HIS A 376 -4.03 -19.68 -7.58
C HIS A 376 -2.79 -19.02 -7.00
N THR A 377 -1.92 -18.54 -7.87
CA THR A 377 -0.87 -17.57 -7.51
C THR A 377 -1.49 -16.17 -7.42
N ASN A 378 -0.79 -15.24 -6.76
CA ASN A 378 -1.27 -13.85 -6.65
C ASN A 378 -1.27 -13.10 -8.00
N THR A 379 -0.75 -13.69 -9.09
CA THR A 379 -0.79 -13.08 -10.43
C THR A 379 -1.64 -13.94 -11.36
N VAL A 380 -2.68 -13.34 -11.94
CA VAL A 380 -3.65 -14.04 -12.79
C VAL A 380 -3.86 -13.33 -14.13
N ASP A 381 -4.28 -14.10 -15.13
CA ASP A 381 -4.79 -13.59 -16.39
C ASP A 381 -6.33 -13.64 -16.34
N ILE A 382 -6.99 -12.49 -16.37
CA ILE A 382 -8.46 -12.42 -16.38
C ILE A 382 -8.91 -12.21 -17.81
N THR A 383 -9.76 -13.07 -18.34
CA THR A 383 -10.37 -12.89 -19.66
C THR A 383 -11.83 -12.47 -19.52
N PHE A 384 -12.14 -11.25 -19.94
CA PHE A 384 -13.51 -10.76 -20.01
C PHE A 384 -14.11 -11.10 -21.37
N VAL A 385 -15.13 -11.96 -21.38
CA VAL A 385 -15.75 -12.46 -22.61
C VAL A 385 -17.09 -11.77 -22.82
N ALA A 386 -17.21 -11.03 -23.92
CA ALA A 386 -18.40 -10.25 -24.22
C ALA A 386 -18.57 -10.05 -25.74
N HIS A 387 -19.76 -9.59 -26.14
CA HIS A 387 -19.86 -8.89 -27.42
C HIS A 387 -19.20 -7.53 -27.30
N GLY A 388 -18.67 -7.01 -28.40
CA GLY A 388 -18.00 -5.71 -28.39
C GLY A 388 -18.09 -4.97 -29.70
N ALA A 389 -17.83 -3.67 -29.62
CA ALA A 389 -17.69 -2.80 -30.77
C ALA A 389 -16.81 -1.59 -30.41
N ILE A 390 -16.38 -0.86 -31.43
CA ILE A 390 -15.68 0.40 -31.30
C ILE A 390 -16.53 1.57 -31.79
N GLU A 391 -16.40 2.72 -31.11
CA GLU A 391 -17.12 3.94 -31.42
C GLU A 391 -16.31 5.20 -31.07
N ASN A 392 -16.87 6.36 -31.43
CA ASN A 392 -16.38 7.67 -31.01
C ASN A 392 -17.06 8.11 -29.70
N PRO A 393 -16.44 9.02 -28.93
CA PRO A 393 -15.15 9.67 -29.18
C PRO A 393 -13.95 8.74 -28.92
N MET A 394 -12.78 9.12 -29.42
CA MET A 394 -11.52 8.48 -29.05
C MET A 394 -11.17 8.82 -27.59
N ILE A 395 -10.54 7.88 -26.88
CA ILE A 395 -10.06 8.05 -25.50
C ILE A 395 -8.56 7.71 -25.41
N PRO A 396 -7.80 8.28 -24.46
CA PRO A 396 -6.43 7.84 -24.20
C PRO A 396 -6.41 6.37 -23.78
N ALA A 397 -5.48 5.57 -24.31
CA ALA A 397 -5.36 4.13 -23.97
C ALA A 397 -5.15 3.89 -22.46
N ARG A 398 -4.46 4.81 -21.77
CA ARG A 398 -4.31 4.82 -20.31
C ARG A 398 -5.63 4.83 -19.53
N CYS A 399 -6.74 5.28 -20.12
CA CYS A 399 -8.06 5.23 -19.46
C CYS A 399 -8.55 3.79 -19.24
N LEU A 400 -7.98 2.79 -19.93
CA LEU A 400 -8.23 1.37 -19.67
C LEU A 400 -7.38 0.82 -18.52
N LEU A 401 -6.45 1.60 -17.96
CA LEU A 401 -5.57 1.25 -16.83
C LEU A 401 -5.73 2.27 -15.68
N PRO A 402 -6.94 2.43 -15.12
CA PRO A 402 -7.23 3.53 -14.22
C PRO A 402 -6.49 3.45 -12.88
N LEU A 403 -6.28 2.23 -12.35
CA LEU A 403 -5.54 1.99 -11.12
C LEU A 403 -4.46 0.93 -11.36
N SER A 404 -3.37 1.04 -10.61
CA SER A 404 -2.18 0.22 -10.75
C SER A 404 -2.38 -1.25 -10.32
N SER A 405 -3.54 -1.59 -9.73
CA SER A 405 -3.98 -2.96 -9.41
C SER A 405 -4.13 -3.81 -10.67
N LEU A 406 -4.43 -3.17 -11.80
CA LEU A 406 -4.45 -3.79 -13.11
C LEU A 406 -3.07 -3.62 -13.79
N LYS A 407 -2.39 -4.73 -14.08
CA LYS A 407 -1.03 -4.73 -14.64
C LYS A 407 -1.00 -4.23 -16.07
N ASP A 408 -1.94 -4.69 -16.88
CA ASP A 408 -2.09 -4.35 -18.29
C ASP A 408 -3.50 -4.73 -18.79
N VAL A 409 -3.87 -4.18 -19.93
CA VAL A 409 -5.06 -4.56 -20.72
C VAL A 409 -4.59 -4.95 -22.10
N VAL A 410 -4.95 -6.15 -22.55
CA VAL A 410 -4.52 -6.71 -23.83
C VAL A 410 -5.72 -6.87 -24.76
N LEU A 411 -5.61 -6.23 -25.93
CA LEU A 411 -6.56 -6.38 -27.03
C LEU A 411 -5.94 -7.24 -28.13
N TYR A 412 -6.74 -8.17 -28.66
CA TYR A 412 -6.24 -9.20 -29.57
C TYR A 412 -6.57 -8.91 -31.04
N SER A 413 -7.79 -8.44 -31.30
CA SER A 413 -8.25 -8.14 -32.65
C SER A 413 -7.70 -6.79 -33.12
N PRO A 414 -7.37 -6.65 -34.42
CA PRO A 414 -7.23 -5.34 -35.05
C PRO A 414 -8.47 -4.47 -34.86
N TRP A 415 -8.32 -3.16 -35.01
CA TRP A 415 -9.47 -2.26 -35.10
C TRP A 415 -10.32 -2.62 -36.32
N ASN A 416 -11.64 -2.46 -36.19
CA ASN A 416 -12.64 -2.87 -37.19
C ASN A 416 -12.65 -4.38 -37.51
N CYS A 417 -12.31 -5.23 -36.54
CA CYS A 417 -12.25 -6.68 -36.71
C CYS A 417 -13.17 -7.44 -35.75
N VAL A 418 -13.89 -8.43 -36.26
CA VAL A 418 -14.75 -9.33 -35.45
C VAL A 418 -13.89 -10.44 -34.85
N LEU A 419 -14.16 -10.83 -33.61
CA LEU A 419 -13.50 -11.96 -32.96
C LEU A 419 -14.39 -13.21 -33.05
N THR A 420 -13.81 -14.34 -33.45
CA THR A 420 -14.52 -15.65 -33.44
C THR A 420 -14.44 -16.34 -32.08
N ALA A 421 -15.36 -17.26 -31.82
CA ALA A 421 -15.37 -18.05 -30.58
C ALA A 421 -14.09 -18.90 -30.41
N ASP A 422 -13.53 -19.44 -31.49
CA ASP A 422 -12.30 -20.22 -31.47
C ASP A 422 -11.09 -19.36 -31.01
N ALA A 423 -11.01 -18.11 -31.48
CA ALA A 423 -10.00 -17.17 -30.99
C ALA A 423 -10.28 -16.75 -29.54
N ALA A 424 -11.54 -16.49 -29.16
CA ALA A 424 -11.90 -16.16 -27.78
C ALA A 424 -11.51 -17.28 -26.79
N TYR A 425 -11.75 -18.55 -27.14
CA TYR A 425 -11.29 -19.71 -26.38
C TYR A 425 -9.77 -19.77 -26.29
N GLY A 426 -9.07 -19.51 -27.40
CA GLY A 426 -7.60 -19.42 -27.41
C GLY A 426 -7.05 -18.33 -26.50
N ILE A 427 -7.73 -17.19 -26.39
CA ILE A 427 -7.39 -16.10 -25.46
C ILE A 427 -7.59 -16.56 -24.01
N ALA A 428 -8.79 -17.05 -23.70
CA ALA A 428 -9.18 -17.48 -22.37
C ALA A 428 -8.24 -18.57 -21.80
N THR A 429 -7.77 -19.47 -22.66
CA THR A 429 -6.84 -20.54 -22.26
C THR A 429 -5.36 -20.16 -22.35
N GLY A 430 -5.03 -18.98 -22.90
CA GLY A 430 -3.64 -18.56 -23.14
C GLY A 430 -2.92 -19.35 -24.24
N LYS A 431 -3.64 -20.16 -25.01
CA LYS A 431 -3.07 -21.00 -26.09
C LYS A 431 -2.85 -20.20 -27.38
N ILE A 432 -3.55 -19.08 -27.56
CA ILE A 432 -3.38 -18.23 -28.75
C ILE A 432 -2.09 -17.41 -28.66
N MET A 433 -1.30 -17.47 -29.73
CA MET A 433 -0.05 -16.72 -29.91
C MET A 433 -0.20 -15.80 -31.12
N PRO A 434 0.63 -14.75 -31.26
CA PRO A 434 0.49 -13.80 -32.36
C PRO A 434 0.53 -14.44 -33.77
N TRP A 435 1.31 -15.50 -33.97
CA TRP A 435 1.35 -16.23 -35.25
C TRP A 435 0.17 -17.19 -35.46
N HIS A 436 -0.67 -17.43 -34.45
CA HIS A 436 -1.92 -18.19 -34.61
C HIS A 436 -3.05 -17.35 -35.22
N ARG A 437 -2.88 -16.03 -35.40
CA ARG A 437 -3.90 -15.15 -36.00
C ARG A 437 -4.16 -15.54 -37.45
N VAL A 438 -5.43 -15.83 -37.76
CA VAL A 438 -5.92 -16.05 -39.12
C VAL A 438 -7.04 -15.06 -39.37
N PHE A 439 -7.01 -14.39 -40.53
CA PHE A 439 -8.02 -13.41 -40.91
C PHE A 439 -8.86 -13.96 -42.04
N VAL A 440 -10.19 -13.88 -41.90
CA VAL A 440 -11.15 -14.43 -42.86
C VAL A 440 -12.28 -13.45 -43.13
N CYS A 441 -12.91 -13.56 -44.29
CA CYS A 441 -14.15 -12.84 -44.55
C CYS A 441 -15.31 -13.40 -43.71
N LYS A 442 -15.97 -12.54 -42.94
CA LYS A 442 -17.20 -12.88 -42.19
C LYS A 442 -18.39 -13.09 -43.12
N ALA A 443 -18.46 -12.31 -44.19
CA ALA A 443 -19.61 -12.24 -45.10
C ALA A 443 -19.43 -13.17 -46.31
N ARG A 444 -19.08 -14.44 -46.05
CA ARG A 444 -18.56 -15.45 -47.00
C ARG A 444 -19.17 -15.48 -48.41
N ASN A 445 -20.43 -15.06 -48.59
CA ASN A 445 -21.14 -15.10 -49.88
C ASN A 445 -21.53 -13.71 -50.44
N SER A 446 -21.30 -12.62 -49.71
CA SER A 446 -21.73 -11.26 -50.10
C SER A 446 -20.61 -10.23 -50.08
N CYS A 447 -19.38 -10.62 -49.74
CA CYS A 447 -18.24 -9.73 -49.76
C CYS A 447 -17.58 -9.72 -51.14
N ARG A 448 -17.28 -8.52 -51.64
CA ARG A 448 -16.54 -8.33 -52.91
C ARG A 448 -15.02 -8.26 -52.72
N ILE A 449 -14.56 -8.31 -51.46
CA ILE A 449 -13.15 -8.20 -51.10
C ILE A 449 -12.56 -9.63 -51.09
N PRO A 450 -11.47 -9.91 -51.82
CA PRO A 450 -10.77 -11.19 -51.76
C PRO A 450 -10.27 -11.53 -50.35
N ASP A 451 -10.25 -12.81 -49.99
CA ASP A 451 -9.81 -13.27 -48.66
C ASP A 451 -8.39 -12.82 -48.32
N GLU A 452 -7.49 -12.72 -49.29
CA GLU A 452 -6.11 -12.24 -49.08
C GLU A 452 -6.07 -10.76 -48.64
N GLN A 453 -7.07 -9.97 -49.02
CA GLN A 453 -7.18 -8.55 -48.65
C GLN A 453 -7.82 -8.34 -47.27
N HIS A 454 -8.38 -9.39 -46.66
CA HIS A 454 -8.87 -9.35 -45.28
C HIS A 454 -7.75 -9.42 -44.25
N ARG A 455 -6.52 -9.80 -44.64
CA ARG A 455 -5.35 -9.71 -43.77
C ARG A 455 -4.92 -8.23 -43.65
N PRO A 456 -4.94 -7.62 -42.46
CA PRO A 456 -4.46 -6.25 -42.30
C PRO A 456 -2.98 -6.16 -42.64
N ARG A 457 -2.56 -5.04 -43.26
CA ARG A 457 -1.21 -4.89 -43.81
C ARG A 457 -0.13 -4.78 -42.74
N ASN A 458 -0.45 -4.17 -41.60
CA ASN A 458 0.51 -3.79 -40.56
C ASN A 458 0.22 -4.48 -39.23
N VAL A 459 -0.12 -5.77 -39.23
CA VAL A 459 -0.37 -6.50 -37.98
C VAL A 459 0.95 -6.70 -37.22
N PRO A 460 1.16 -6.12 -36.03
CA PRO A 460 2.42 -6.25 -35.30
C PRO A 460 2.66 -7.66 -34.76
N ASP A 461 3.91 -8.04 -34.50
CA ASP A 461 4.27 -9.35 -33.92
C ASP A 461 3.79 -9.54 -32.47
N GLY A 462 3.40 -8.46 -31.79
CA GLY A 462 2.81 -8.48 -30.46
C GLY A 462 1.30 -8.23 -30.42
N TRP A 463 0.70 -8.47 -29.26
CA TRP A 463 -0.67 -8.05 -28.95
C TRP A 463 -0.74 -6.55 -28.62
N ASN A 464 -1.92 -5.95 -28.77
CA ASN A 464 -2.15 -4.54 -28.47
C ASN A 464 -2.27 -4.35 -26.95
N ALA A 465 -1.13 -4.13 -26.29
CA ALA A 465 -1.03 -3.90 -24.86
C ALA A 465 -1.22 -2.42 -24.54
N MET A 466 -2.26 -2.07 -23.76
CA MET A 466 -2.60 -0.68 -23.45
C MET A 466 -1.51 0.02 -22.63
N LYS A 467 -0.75 -0.73 -21.81
CA LYS A 467 0.39 -0.17 -21.08
C LYS A 467 1.49 0.33 -22.03
N LYS A 468 1.70 -0.35 -23.16
CA LYS A 468 2.66 0.05 -24.20
C LYS A 468 2.13 1.15 -25.12
N ALA A 469 0.80 1.24 -25.28
CA ALA A 469 0.16 2.28 -26.07
C ALA A 469 0.25 3.67 -25.40
N GLU A 470 0.50 3.72 -24.09
CA GLU A 470 0.64 4.97 -23.32
C GLU A 470 -0.53 5.93 -23.59
N TYR A 471 -0.25 7.19 -23.94
CA TYR A 471 -1.25 8.23 -24.16
C TYR A 471 -1.81 8.25 -25.59
N GLN A 472 -1.51 7.23 -26.41
CA GLN A 472 -2.10 7.14 -27.74
C GLN A 472 -3.62 7.05 -27.65
N MET A 473 -4.28 7.74 -28.57
CA MET A 473 -5.74 7.75 -28.66
C MET A 473 -6.22 6.44 -29.30
N ILE A 474 -7.16 5.79 -28.63
CA ILE A 474 -7.85 4.57 -29.09
C ILE A 474 -9.35 4.87 -29.20
N PRO A 475 -10.12 4.12 -30.00
CA PRO A 475 -11.56 4.33 -30.04
C PRO A 475 -12.17 3.87 -28.72
N ASN A 476 -13.30 4.49 -28.32
CA ASN A 476 -14.05 3.99 -27.19
C ASN A 476 -14.52 2.57 -27.51
N ILE A 477 -14.21 1.62 -26.62
CA ILE A 477 -14.64 0.24 -26.75
C ILE A 477 -15.91 0.10 -25.92
N VAL A 478 -16.96 -0.43 -26.52
CA VAL A 478 -18.19 -0.77 -25.81
C VAL A 478 -18.38 -2.28 -25.80
N VAL A 479 -18.92 -2.80 -24.71
CA VAL A 479 -19.22 -4.21 -24.51
C VAL A 479 -20.69 -4.43 -24.21
N ALA A 480 -21.21 -5.57 -24.65
CA ALA A 480 -22.59 -5.96 -24.47
C ALA A 480 -22.69 -7.42 -23.98
N PRO A 481 -23.74 -7.77 -23.21
CA PRO A 481 -23.89 -9.11 -22.66
C PRO A 481 -24.00 -10.20 -23.73
N LEU A 482 -23.49 -11.37 -23.39
CA LEU A 482 -23.75 -12.63 -24.08
C LEU A 482 -25.23 -13.01 -23.93
N ARG A 483 -25.84 -13.48 -25.01
CA ARG A 483 -27.29 -13.71 -25.10
C ARG A 483 -27.68 -15.14 -24.73
N ILE A 484 -27.60 -15.51 -23.47
CA ILE A 484 -27.98 -16.86 -23.02
C ILE A 484 -29.51 -17.02 -23.01
N PRO A 485 -30.06 -18.19 -23.42
CA PRO A 485 -29.37 -19.41 -23.88
C PRO A 485 -29.03 -19.45 -25.39
N LYS A 486 -29.38 -18.41 -26.15
CA LYS A 486 -29.24 -18.37 -27.62
C LYS A 486 -28.11 -17.46 -28.09
N ASP A 487 -26.88 -17.77 -27.66
CA ASP A 487 -25.68 -17.07 -28.11
C ASP A 487 -24.76 -18.02 -28.87
N GLY A 488 -24.74 -17.90 -30.20
CA GLY A 488 -23.94 -18.81 -31.03
C GLY A 488 -22.42 -18.72 -30.77
N ALA A 489 -21.92 -17.56 -30.33
CA ALA A 489 -20.50 -17.39 -30.03
C ALA A 489 -20.17 -18.03 -28.67
N TRP A 490 -20.98 -17.78 -27.64
CA TRP A 490 -20.79 -18.38 -26.33
C TRP A 490 -21.00 -19.90 -26.36
N ASN A 491 -22.06 -20.39 -27.02
CA ASN A 491 -22.30 -21.83 -27.14
C ASN A 491 -21.12 -22.54 -27.82
N ARG A 492 -20.50 -21.92 -28.84
CA ARG A 492 -19.29 -22.46 -29.47
C ARG A 492 -18.09 -22.43 -28.52
N PHE A 493 -17.94 -21.38 -27.72
CA PHE A 493 -16.90 -21.29 -26.69
C PHE A 493 -17.04 -22.42 -25.66
N GLU A 494 -18.25 -22.68 -25.16
CA GLU A 494 -18.53 -23.77 -24.22
C GLU A 494 -18.25 -25.15 -24.82
N VAL A 495 -18.62 -25.37 -26.09
CA VAL A 495 -18.27 -26.60 -26.81
C VAL A 495 -16.75 -26.78 -26.87
N LEU A 496 -16.00 -25.74 -27.20
CA LEU A 496 -14.53 -25.80 -27.24
C LEU A 496 -13.93 -26.08 -25.86
N ALA A 497 -14.47 -25.47 -24.80
CA ALA A 497 -14.05 -25.75 -23.44
C ALA A 497 -14.34 -27.20 -23.02
N GLY A 498 -15.49 -27.75 -23.42
CA GLY A 498 -15.82 -29.17 -23.22
C GLY A 498 -14.96 -30.12 -24.06
N GLU A 499 -14.52 -29.70 -25.24
CA GLU A 499 -13.73 -30.53 -26.16
C GLU A 499 -12.23 -30.54 -25.83
N HIS A 500 -11.69 -29.38 -25.45
CA HIS A 500 -10.26 -29.11 -25.34
C HIS A 500 -9.79 -28.73 -23.93
N GLY A 501 -10.70 -28.74 -22.95
CA GLY A 501 -10.46 -28.44 -21.55
C GLY A 501 -10.76 -26.97 -21.19
N GLN A 502 -11.06 -26.77 -19.91
CA GLN A 502 -11.25 -25.45 -19.32
C GLN A 502 -9.95 -24.64 -19.30
N PRO A 503 -10.02 -23.31 -19.12
CA PRO A 503 -8.86 -22.50 -18.76
C PRO A 503 -8.06 -23.15 -17.63
N GLY A 504 -6.74 -23.09 -17.74
CA GLY A 504 -5.85 -23.66 -16.72
C GLY A 504 -5.72 -22.77 -15.49
N ARG A 505 -4.96 -23.24 -14.50
CA ARG A 505 -4.63 -22.49 -13.27
C ARG A 505 -4.16 -21.06 -13.57
N ASN A 506 -4.54 -20.10 -12.73
CA ASN A 506 -4.25 -18.67 -12.86
C ASN A 506 -4.92 -17.98 -14.06
N ARG A 507 -5.95 -18.58 -14.67
CA ARG A 507 -6.73 -17.99 -15.76
C ARG A 507 -8.20 -17.95 -15.40
N ILE A 508 -8.68 -16.76 -15.07
CA ILE A 508 -10.07 -16.54 -14.67
C ILE A 508 -10.85 -16.07 -15.90
N VAL A 509 -12.00 -16.68 -16.18
CA VAL A 509 -12.89 -16.26 -17.26
C VAL A 509 -14.13 -15.61 -16.67
N ILE A 510 -14.35 -14.34 -17.01
CA ILE A 510 -15.52 -13.58 -16.58
C ILE A 510 -16.41 -13.39 -17.81
N PRO A 511 -17.44 -14.23 -18.01
CA PRO A 511 -18.41 -14.02 -19.06
C PRO A 511 -19.36 -12.87 -18.70
N PHE A 512 -19.56 -11.92 -19.62
CA PHE A 512 -20.51 -10.84 -19.40
C PHE A 512 -21.93 -11.34 -19.68
N ILE A 513 -22.57 -11.94 -18.68
CA ILE A 513 -23.92 -12.49 -18.77
C ILE A 513 -24.82 -11.70 -17.82
N LEU A 514 -25.97 -11.26 -18.32
CA LEU A 514 -27.01 -10.61 -17.53
C LEU A 514 -28.33 -11.41 -17.64
N PRO A 515 -29.27 -11.22 -16.69
CA PRO A 515 -30.62 -11.78 -16.78
C PRO A 515 -31.28 -11.54 -18.14
N GLU A 516 -32.11 -12.50 -18.55
CA GLU A 516 -32.76 -12.48 -19.87
C GLU A 516 -33.55 -11.18 -20.11
N GLY A 517 -33.41 -10.61 -21.31
CA GLY A 517 -34.09 -9.39 -21.73
C GLY A 517 -33.35 -8.09 -21.44
N ILE A 518 -32.32 -8.09 -20.59
CA ILE A 518 -31.51 -6.90 -20.33
C ILE A 518 -30.56 -6.66 -21.51
N LYS A 519 -30.81 -5.58 -22.25
CA LYS A 519 -29.95 -5.12 -23.34
C LYS A 519 -29.25 -3.84 -22.91
N ILE A 520 -28.05 -4.00 -22.37
CA ILE A 520 -27.20 -2.86 -22.02
C ILE A 520 -25.92 -2.90 -22.84
N VAL A 521 -25.45 -1.72 -23.21
CA VAL A 521 -24.14 -1.52 -23.82
C VAL A 521 -23.41 -0.58 -22.90
N ILE A 522 -22.24 -1.00 -22.42
CA ILE A 522 -21.44 -0.20 -21.49
C ILE A 522 -20.05 0.04 -22.08
N PRO A 523 -19.43 1.19 -21.78
CA PRO A 523 -18.03 1.38 -22.12
C PRO A 523 -17.13 0.40 -21.37
N PHE A 524 -16.14 -0.15 -22.07
CA PHE A 524 -15.20 -1.11 -21.52
C PHE A 524 -14.34 -0.52 -20.41
N PHE A 525 -14.07 0.79 -20.42
CA PHE A 525 -13.36 1.44 -19.32
C PHE A 525 -14.11 1.33 -17.98
N VAL A 526 -15.44 1.16 -17.99
CA VAL A 526 -16.21 0.90 -16.77
C VAL A 526 -15.89 -0.49 -16.22
N VAL A 527 -15.70 -1.48 -17.10
CA VAL A 527 -15.28 -2.84 -16.72
C VAL A 527 -13.87 -2.83 -16.19
N THR A 528 -12.92 -2.17 -16.86
CA THR A 528 -11.54 -2.10 -16.38
C THR A 528 -11.46 -1.36 -15.04
N LEU A 529 -12.26 -0.30 -14.86
CA LEU A 529 -12.34 0.41 -13.60
C LEU A 529 -12.93 -0.44 -12.47
N ALA A 530 -14.08 -1.09 -12.70
CA ALA A 530 -14.70 -1.99 -11.74
C ALA A 530 -13.71 -3.07 -11.29
N LEU A 531 -13.05 -3.74 -12.25
CA LEU A 531 -12.04 -4.75 -11.97
C LEU A 531 -10.86 -4.17 -11.19
N SER A 532 -10.35 -3.00 -11.57
CA SER A 532 -9.30 -2.31 -10.84
C SER A 532 -9.66 -2.08 -9.36
N VAL A 533 -10.91 -1.75 -9.05
CA VAL A 533 -11.37 -1.59 -7.66
C VAL A 533 -11.52 -2.94 -6.95
N VAL A 534 -12.14 -3.94 -7.58
CA VAL A 534 -12.24 -5.32 -7.04
C VAL A 534 -10.87 -5.86 -6.66
N LEU A 535 -9.86 -5.65 -7.52
CA LEU A 535 -8.50 -6.14 -7.28
C LEU A 535 -7.83 -5.50 -6.06
N ILE A 536 -8.27 -4.33 -5.58
CA ILE A 536 -7.78 -3.74 -4.30
C ILE A 536 -8.22 -4.61 -3.11
N PHE A 537 -9.38 -5.24 -3.22
CA PHE A 537 -9.99 -6.07 -2.18
C PHE A 537 -9.77 -7.57 -2.40
N SER A 538 -8.93 -7.97 -3.36
CA SER A 538 -8.62 -9.37 -3.66
C SER A 538 -7.12 -9.62 -3.60
N ARG A 539 -6.68 -10.86 -3.34
CA ARG A 539 -5.24 -11.21 -3.35
C ARG A 539 -4.56 -11.14 -4.74
N PHE A 540 -5.33 -10.89 -5.79
CA PHE A 540 -4.86 -10.95 -7.16
C PHE A 540 -4.31 -9.63 -7.69
N ARG A 541 -3.30 -9.76 -8.55
CA ARG A 541 -2.87 -8.77 -9.51
C ARG A 541 -3.10 -9.35 -10.90
N ALA A 542 -3.78 -8.60 -11.76
CA ALA A 542 -4.27 -9.17 -13.01
C ALA A 542 -3.72 -8.50 -14.27
N THR A 543 -3.58 -9.27 -15.33
CA THR A 543 -3.63 -8.76 -16.70
C THR A 543 -5.03 -9.03 -17.24
N LEU A 544 -5.72 -8.01 -17.73
CA LEU A 544 -7.05 -8.16 -18.33
C LEU A 544 -6.95 -8.37 -19.84
N HIS A 545 -7.54 -9.46 -20.32
CA HIS A 545 -7.64 -9.83 -21.71
C HIS A 545 -9.07 -9.60 -22.18
N LEU A 546 -9.26 -8.76 -23.20
CA LEU A 546 -10.58 -8.56 -23.79
C LEU A 546 -10.81 -9.57 -24.92
N ALA A 547 -11.72 -10.52 -24.68
CA ALA A 547 -12.23 -11.43 -25.70
C ALA A 547 -13.57 -10.91 -26.24
N ALA A 548 -13.49 -9.88 -27.09
CA ALA A 548 -14.66 -9.27 -27.72
C ALA A 548 -14.36 -8.84 -29.17
N CYS A 549 -15.43 -8.56 -29.92
CA CYS A 549 -15.31 -7.95 -31.24
C CYS A 549 -14.87 -6.49 -31.11
N LEU A 550 -14.08 -6.01 -32.08
CA LEU A 550 -13.65 -4.60 -32.19
C LEU A 550 -14.07 -4.00 -33.54
N GLY A 551 -15.21 -4.48 -34.07
CA GLY A 551 -15.86 -3.93 -35.26
C GLY A 551 -16.51 -2.57 -34.99
N LYS A 552 -16.69 -1.73 -36.01
CA LYS A 552 -17.45 -0.47 -35.87
C LYS A 552 -18.87 -0.74 -35.36
N TYR A 553 -19.29 -0.01 -34.32
CA TYR A 553 -20.66 -0.05 -33.82
C TYR A 553 -21.65 0.47 -34.88
N ASN A 554 -21.32 1.61 -35.48
CA ASN A 554 -22.03 2.16 -36.63
C ASN A 554 -21.14 2.07 -37.88
N ARG A 555 -21.59 1.34 -38.91
CA ARG A 555 -20.86 1.18 -40.18
C ARG A 555 -20.54 2.53 -40.85
N ASN A 556 -21.39 3.54 -40.64
CA ASN A 556 -21.21 4.88 -41.20
C ASN A 556 -20.45 5.83 -40.25
N GLY A 557 -20.04 5.35 -39.06
CA GLY A 557 -19.26 6.12 -38.12
C GLY A 557 -17.88 6.46 -38.68
N ARG A 558 -17.53 7.75 -38.70
CA ARG A 558 -16.20 8.22 -39.10
C ARG A 558 -15.22 8.04 -37.95
N LEU A 559 -14.42 6.98 -38.00
CA LEU A 559 -13.21 6.84 -37.19
C LEU A 559 -12.00 7.30 -38.01
N ASP A 560 -10.98 7.84 -37.35
CA ASP A 560 -9.72 8.15 -38.01
C ASP A 560 -8.92 6.87 -38.27
N GLU A 561 -9.21 6.23 -39.39
CA GLU A 561 -8.62 4.94 -39.77
C GLU A 561 -7.10 5.01 -39.91
N ALA A 562 -6.56 6.18 -40.33
CA ALA A 562 -5.12 6.37 -40.47
C ALA A 562 -4.43 6.33 -39.10
N SER A 563 -4.95 7.08 -38.13
CA SER A 563 -4.45 7.07 -36.75
C SER A 563 -4.59 5.69 -36.10
N LEU A 564 -5.73 5.01 -36.31
CA LEU A 564 -5.93 3.64 -35.79
C LEU A 564 -4.97 2.62 -36.39
N ASN A 565 -4.67 2.75 -37.69
CA ASN A 565 -3.71 1.87 -38.36
C ASN A 565 -2.26 2.12 -37.91
N MET A 566 -1.95 3.34 -37.42
CA MET A 566 -0.66 3.64 -36.79
C MET A 566 -0.58 3.14 -35.34
N GLN A 567 -1.68 3.23 -34.57
CA GLN A 567 -1.71 2.80 -33.17
C GLN A 567 -1.49 1.28 -33.02
N TYR A 568 -2.15 0.47 -33.84
CA TYR A 568 -1.98 -0.98 -33.80
C TYR A 568 -2.09 -1.60 -35.20
N SER A 569 -3.31 -1.77 -35.68
CA SER A 569 -3.62 -2.22 -37.03
C SER A 569 -5.11 -2.03 -37.27
N TYR A 570 -5.49 -1.77 -38.51
CA TYR A 570 -6.88 -1.54 -38.89
C TYR A 570 -7.30 -2.50 -40.01
N ALA A 571 -8.39 -3.23 -39.80
CA ALA A 571 -8.92 -4.20 -40.75
C ALA A 571 -9.97 -3.58 -41.68
N VAL A 572 -10.04 -4.10 -42.90
CA VAL A 572 -11.13 -3.77 -43.83
C VAL A 572 -12.46 -4.33 -43.33
N ASP A 573 -13.56 -3.76 -43.80
CA ASP A 573 -14.91 -4.18 -43.38
C ASP A 573 -15.16 -5.68 -43.59
N ASN A 574 -15.95 -6.27 -42.69
CA ASN A 574 -16.28 -7.70 -42.65
C ASN A 574 -15.10 -8.64 -42.36
N THR A 575 -13.95 -8.14 -41.92
CA THR A 575 -12.86 -8.99 -41.46
C THR A 575 -13.18 -9.62 -40.11
N ALA A 576 -12.93 -10.93 -39.98
CA ALA A 576 -12.96 -11.65 -38.72
C ALA A 576 -11.58 -12.26 -38.42
N MET A 577 -11.16 -12.17 -37.16
CA MET A 577 -9.98 -12.86 -36.63
C MET A 577 -10.40 -14.18 -35.99
N THR A 578 -9.74 -15.25 -36.44
CA THR A 578 -9.81 -16.60 -35.85
C THR A 578 -8.40 -17.10 -35.53
N CYS A 579 -8.31 -18.31 -35.01
CA CYS A 579 -7.07 -18.99 -34.72
C CYS A 579 -6.79 -20.09 -35.76
N SER A 580 -5.52 -20.35 -36.03
CA SER A 580 -5.12 -21.51 -36.83
C SER A 580 -5.46 -22.82 -36.12
N TYR A 581 -5.72 -23.87 -36.91
CA TYR A 581 -6.04 -25.21 -36.38
C TYR A 581 -4.91 -25.78 -35.50
N ALA A 582 -3.67 -25.34 -35.73
CA ALA A 582 -2.53 -25.69 -34.90
C ALA A 582 -2.70 -25.30 -33.42
N MET A 583 -3.42 -24.21 -33.13
CA MET A 583 -3.71 -23.76 -31.75
C MET A 583 -4.50 -24.81 -30.96
N LEU A 584 -5.44 -25.49 -31.62
CA LEU A 584 -6.29 -26.52 -30.99
C LEU A 584 -5.60 -27.89 -30.91
N ARG A 585 -4.51 -28.11 -31.66
CA ARG A 585 -3.71 -29.34 -31.68
C ARG A 585 -2.53 -29.24 -30.71
N THR A 586 -2.81 -29.27 -29.41
CA THR A 586 -1.75 -29.62 -28.44
C THR A 586 -1.66 -31.15 -28.32
N PRO A 587 -0.47 -31.77 -28.42
CA PRO A 587 -0.29 -33.23 -28.43
C PRO A 587 -0.95 -33.96 -27.26
N ASP A 588 -1.00 -33.34 -26.07
CA ASP A 588 -1.60 -33.91 -24.86
C ASP A 588 -3.13 -33.68 -24.74
N GLY A 589 -3.71 -32.78 -25.53
CA GLY A 589 -5.12 -32.35 -25.39
C GLY A 589 -6.15 -33.30 -25.99
N MET A 590 -5.79 -34.04 -27.05
CA MET A 590 -6.76 -34.89 -27.76
C MET A 590 -7.06 -36.21 -27.03
N LEU A 591 -6.06 -36.80 -26.35
CA LEU A 591 -6.23 -37.99 -25.51
C LEU A 591 -6.86 -37.62 -24.16
N SER A 592 -6.40 -36.54 -23.52
CA SER A 592 -6.92 -36.11 -22.22
C SER A 592 -8.37 -35.60 -22.29
N GLY A 593 -8.79 -34.88 -23.33
CA GLY A 593 -10.16 -34.39 -23.47
C GLY A 593 -11.21 -35.48 -23.74
N ARG A 594 -10.81 -36.56 -24.43
CA ARG A 594 -11.66 -37.75 -24.62
C ARG A 594 -11.74 -38.60 -23.36
N LEU A 595 -10.61 -38.79 -22.68
CA LEU A 595 -10.57 -39.49 -21.38
C LEU A 595 -11.34 -38.71 -20.32
N TYR A 596 -11.18 -37.40 -20.22
CA TYR A 596 -11.91 -36.55 -19.28
C TYR A 596 -13.43 -36.59 -19.52
N ARG A 597 -13.89 -36.50 -20.79
CA ARG A 597 -15.31 -36.71 -21.11
C ARG A 597 -15.80 -38.11 -20.74
N ALA A 598 -15.02 -39.15 -21.03
CA ALA A 598 -15.36 -40.52 -20.64
C ALA A 598 -15.43 -40.68 -19.11
N PHE A 599 -14.51 -40.06 -18.35
CA PHE A 599 -14.54 -40.06 -16.89
C PHE A 599 -15.72 -39.26 -16.35
N LYS A 600 -15.95 -38.04 -16.85
CA LYS A 600 -17.09 -37.21 -16.43
C LYS A 600 -18.42 -37.91 -16.70
N ASP A 601 -18.62 -38.48 -17.89
CA ASP A 601 -19.83 -39.25 -18.22
C ASP A 601 -19.98 -40.52 -17.35
N MET A 602 -18.88 -41.13 -16.93
CA MET A 602 -18.88 -42.30 -16.04
C MET A 602 -19.23 -41.93 -14.59
N PHE A 603 -18.83 -40.74 -14.11
CA PHE A 603 -19.11 -40.27 -12.76
C PHE A 603 -20.46 -39.54 -12.64
N ASP A 604 -20.88 -38.78 -13.65
CA ASP A 604 -22.19 -38.10 -13.67
C ASP A 604 -23.35 -39.11 -13.82
N ARG A 605 -23.12 -40.27 -14.46
CA ARG A 605 -24.08 -41.39 -14.50
C ARG A 605 -24.14 -42.21 -13.20
N ASN A 606 -23.20 -42.01 -12.29
CA ASN A 606 -23.15 -42.68 -10.98
C ASN A 606 -23.54 -41.73 -9.84
N THR A 607 -24.57 -40.89 -10.06
CA THR A 607 -25.31 -40.27 -8.96
C THR A 607 -26.06 -41.35 -8.19
N PHE A 608 -25.36 -41.94 -7.21
CA PHE A 608 -25.80 -42.71 -6.05
C PHE A 608 -27.30 -43.11 -6.00
N GLN A 609 -27.59 -44.35 -6.40
CA GLN A 609 -28.41 -45.23 -5.58
C GLN A 609 -27.46 -46.14 -4.78
N PHE A 610 -26.98 -45.65 -3.63
CA PHE A 610 -26.60 -46.47 -2.49
C PHE A 610 -26.80 -45.66 -1.22
#